data_AF-N9KUW5-F1
#
_entry.id   AF-N9KUW5-F1
#
_cell.length_a   1.000
_cell.length_b   1.000
_cell.length_c   1.000
_cell.angle_alpha   90.00
_cell.angle_beta   90.00
_cell.angle_gamma   90.00
#
_symmetry.space_group_name_H-M   'P 1'
#
loop_
_entity.id
_entity.type
_entity.pdbx_description
1 polymer ?
#
loop_
_entity_poly.entity_id
_entity_poly.type
_entity_poly.pdbx_seq_one_letter_code
_entity_poly.pdbx_strand_id
1 'polypeptide(L)'
;MKKTMLFGLLAVALSACTTTPQSETEAPKIGMPNPASTYCVNQGGKLEIRNESNGQVGYCHLKNGQVVEEWELLHMNQPKCIADQAMTLVGQSNLTEAQIKQKTQAQIVRMVEPGQAVTMDYREERVTVTVDPASKKILQASCG
;
A
#
# COMPACT_ATOMS: atom_id res chain seq x y z
N MET A 1 -22.64 36.42 -76.83
CA MET A 1 -23.80 35.90 -77.60
C MET A 1 -23.77 34.39 -77.55
N LYS A 2 -24.95 33.77 -77.31
CA LYS A 2 -25.30 32.33 -77.46
C LYS A 2 -24.62 31.33 -76.49
N LYS A 3 -25.28 30.31 -75.93
CA LYS A 3 -26.68 29.96 -75.59
C LYS A 3 -26.58 28.50 -75.12
N THR A 4 -27.15 28.17 -73.94
CA THR A 4 -27.80 26.87 -73.55
C THR A 4 -26.97 25.57 -73.64
N MET A 5 -27.13 24.50 -72.85
CA MET A 5 -28.28 23.94 -72.15
C MET A 5 -27.82 22.84 -71.16
N LEU A 6 -28.65 22.55 -70.14
CA LEU A 6 -28.59 21.43 -69.20
C LEU A 6 -28.40 20.04 -69.85
N PHE A 7 -27.67 19.14 -69.19
CA PHE A 7 -28.04 17.72 -69.05
C PHE A 7 -27.38 17.15 -67.78
N GLY A 8 -28.18 16.63 -66.85
CA GLY A 8 -27.70 16.01 -65.63
C GLY A 8 -27.28 14.56 -65.84
N LEU A 9 -26.40 14.05 -64.96
CA LEU A 9 -26.52 12.70 -64.43
C LEU A 9 -25.74 12.55 -63.11
N LEU A 10 -26.43 11.86 -62.22
CA LEU A 10 -26.10 11.41 -60.87
C LEU A 10 -24.81 10.56 -60.82
N ALA A 11 -23.88 10.90 -59.92
CA ALA A 11 -22.98 9.95 -59.26
C ALA A 11 -22.30 10.62 -58.05
N VAL A 12 -22.94 10.47 -56.89
CA VAL A 12 -22.37 10.81 -55.59
C VAL A 12 -21.45 9.65 -55.18
N ALA A 13 -20.14 9.85 -55.22
CA ALA A 13 -19.17 8.98 -54.57
C ALA A 13 -18.49 9.76 -53.44
N LEU A 14 -19.03 9.65 -52.23
CA LEU A 14 -18.32 10.09 -51.02
C LEU A 14 -17.16 9.13 -50.78
N SER A 15 -15.95 9.53 -51.17
CA SER A 15 -14.73 8.94 -50.60
C SER A 15 -14.43 9.67 -49.30
N ALA A 16 -15.00 9.19 -48.19
CA ALA A 16 -14.62 9.63 -46.86
C ALA A 16 -13.30 8.95 -46.48
N CYS A 17 -12.18 9.64 -46.71
CA CYS A 17 -10.90 9.25 -46.12
C CYS A 17 -10.93 9.60 -44.62
N THR A 18 -11.50 8.72 -43.79
CA THR A 18 -11.23 8.71 -42.36
C THR A 18 -9.81 8.18 -42.17
N THR A 19 -8.85 9.10 -42.02
CA THR A 19 -7.59 8.75 -41.36
C THR A 19 -7.92 8.58 -39.89
N THR A 20 -8.26 7.35 -39.49
CA THR A 20 -8.26 6.96 -38.08
C THR A 20 -6.82 7.11 -37.60
N PRO A 21 -6.50 8.01 -36.64
CA PRO A 21 -5.19 7.96 -36.01
C PRO A 21 -5.04 6.57 -35.41
N GLN A 22 -4.06 5.87 -35.96
CA GLN A 22 -3.54 4.60 -35.54
C GLN A 22 -3.53 4.57 -34.00
N SER A 23 -4.31 3.65 -33.42
CA SER A 23 -4.17 3.33 -32.01
C SER A 23 -2.69 3.06 -31.77
N GLU A 24 -2.04 4.02 -31.10
CA GLU A 24 -0.86 3.71 -30.31
C GLU A 24 -1.26 2.49 -29.49
N THR A 25 -0.49 1.42 -29.63
CA THR A 25 -0.54 0.30 -28.72
C THR A 25 -0.17 0.88 -27.36
N GLU A 26 -1.16 1.41 -26.62
CA GLU A 26 -1.00 1.64 -25.18
C GLU A 26 -0.53 0.30 -24.65
N ALA A 27 0.73 0.25 -24.22
CA ALA A 27 1.24 -0.90 -23.50
C ALA A 27 0.18 -1.28 -22.46
N PRO A 28 -0.17 -2.57 -22.31
CA PRO A 28 -1.20 -2.97 -21.38
C PRO A 28 -0.88 -2.31 -20.06
N LYS A 29 -1.84 -1.56 -19.50
CA LYS A 29 -1.68 -0.89 -18.23
C LYS A 29 -1.46 -1.98 -17.20
N ILE A 30 -0.19 -2.31 -16.95
CA ILE A 30 0.22 -3.24 -15.91
C ILE A 30 -0.35 -2.65 -14.64
N GLY A 31 -1.21 -3.42 -13.97
CA GLY A 31 -1.92 -2.96 -12.77
C GLY A 31 -0.96 -2.53 -11.66
N MET A 32 -1.52 -2.15 -10.51
CA MET A 32 -0.72 -1.84 -9.32
C MET A 32 0.28 -3.00 -9.06
N PRO A 33 1.57 -2.70 -8.83
CA PRO A 33 2.56 -3.74 -8.63
C PRO A 33 2.23 -4.56 -7.38
N ASN A 34 2.54 -5.87 -7.41
CA ASN A 34 2.37 -6.73 -6.25
C ASN A 34 3.24 -6.20 -5.09
N PRO A 35 2.66 -5.91 -3.91
CA PRO A 35 3.41 -5.38 -2.76
C PRO A 35 4.53 -6.32 -2.30
N ALA A 36 4.31 -7.63 -2.30
CA ALA A 36 5.30 -8.62 -1.90
C ALA A 36 6.48 -8.67 -2.87
N SER A 37 6.19 -8.69 -4.18
CA SER A 37 7.21 -8.61 -5.23
C SER A 37 8.01 -7.30 -5.15
N THR A 38 7.34 -6.18 -4.94
CA THR A 38 7.97 -4.86 -4.77
C THR A 38 8.86 -4.85 -3.54
N TYR A 39 8.40 -5.43 -2.42
CA TYR A 39 9.18 -5.55 -1.20
C TYR A 39 10.46 -6.36 -1.41
N CYS A 40 10.37 -7.52 -2.08
CA CYS A 40 11.54 -8.32 -2.44
C CYS A 40 12.60 -7.51 -3.21
N VAL A 41 12.19 -6.77 -4.25
CA VAL A 41 13.10 -5.94 -5.05
C VAL A 41 13.68 -4.80 -4.22
N ASN A 42 12.89 -4.17 -3.34
CA ASN A 42 13.35 -3.10 -2.45
C ASN A 42 14.37 -3.59 -1.41
N GLN A 43 14.30 -4.86 -0.98
CA GLN A 43 15.35 -5.48 -0.16
C GLN A 43 16.62 -5.82 -0.97
N GLY A 44 16.63 -5.53 -2.28
CA GLY A 44 17.71 -5.87 -3.19
C GLY A 44 17.77 -7.36 -3.55
N GLY A 45 16.65 -8.07 -3.38
CA GLY A 45 16.50 -9.46 -3.79
C GLY A 45 16.11 -9.62 -5.25
N LYS A 46 16.13 -10.87 -5.74
CA LYS A 46 15.66 -11.24 -7.08
C LYS A 46 14.40 -12.08 -6.96
N LEU A 47 13.33 -11.65 -7.65
CA LEU A 47 12.08 -12.39 -7.72
C LEU A 47 12.19 -13.59 -8.67
N GLU A 48 11.67 -14.73 -8.25
CA GLU A 48 11.46 -15.95 -9.05
C GLU A 48 10.00 -16.37 -8.91
N ILE A 49 9.29 -16.60 -10.04
CA ILE A 49 7.95 -17.18 -10.02
C ILE A 49 8.07 -18.67 -10.32
N ARG A 50 7.48 -19.52 -9.47
CA ARG A 50 7.45 -20.97 -9.64
C ARG A 50 6.02 -21.44 -9.87
N ASN A 51 5.86 -22.42 -10.76
CA ASN A 51 4.60 -23.15 -10.90
C ASN A 51 4.59 -24.28 -9.87
N GLU A 52 3.61 -24.25 -8.98
CA GLU A 52 3.35 -25.26 -7.96
C GLU A 52 1.97 -25.90 -8.17
N SER A 53 1.65 -26.93 -7.39
CA SER A 53 0.37 -27.65 -7.50
C SER A 53 -0.85 -26.76 -7.24
N ASN A 54 -0.68 -25.67 -6.50
CA ASN A 54 -1.72 -24.71 -6.13
C ASN A 54 -1.69 -23.40 -6.95
N GLY A 55 -0.86 -23.32 -8.00
CA GLY A 55 -0.76 -22.15 -8.86
C GLY A 55 0.67 -21.59 -8.92
N GLN A 56 0.79 -20.29 -9.19
CA GLN A 56 2.08 -19.61 -9.22
C GLN A 56 2.42 -19.03 -7.83
N VAL A 57 3.63 -19.29 -7.36
CA VAL A 57 4.16 -18.78 -6.10
C VAL A 57 5.39 -17.94 -6.37
N GLY A 58 5.48 -16.78 -5.72
CA GLY A 58 6.63 -15.88 -5.81
C GLY A 58 7.65 -16.18 -4.72
N TYR A 59 8.92 -16.29 -5.10
CA TYR A 59 10.03 -16.49 -4.18
C TYR A 59 11.04 -15.35 -4.32
N CYS A 60 11.50 -14.84 -3.20
CA CYS A 60 12.55 -13.84 -3.13
C CYS A 60 13.91 -14.48 -2.82
N HIS A 61 14.87 -14.29 -3.72
CA HIS A 61 16.28 -14.63 -3.50
C HIS A 61 17.00 -13.44 -2.89
N LEU A 62 17.33 -13.55 -1.60
CA LEU A 62 18.00 -12.51 -0.83
C LEU A 62 19.54 -12.57 -1.03
N LYS A 63 20.21 -11.43 -0.84
CA LYS A 63 21.68 -11.31 -1.01
C LYS A 63 22.49 -12.21 -0.07
N ASN A 64 21.92 -12.59 1.06
CA ASN A 64 22.53 -13.50 2.03
C ASN A 64 22.35 -15.00 1.65
N GLY A 65 21.77 -15.29 0.48
CA GLY A 65 21.54 -16.64 -0.02
C GLY A 65 20.23 -17.28 0.44
N GLN A 66 19.45 -16.61 1.30
CA GLN A 66 18.13 -17.11 1.68
C GLN A 66 17.15 -17.02 0.52
N VAL A 67 16.29 -18.03 0.40
CA VAL A 67 15.14 -18.03 -0.50
C VAL A 67 13.90 -18.13 0.35
N VAL A 68 13.06 -17.10 0.33
CA VAL A 68 11.84 -16.99 1.14
C VAL A 68 10.68 -16.68 0.21
N GLU A 69 9.50 -17.24 0.47
CA GLU A 69 8.27 -16.89 -0.26
C GLU A 69 7.98 -15.38 -0.07
N GLU A 70 7.53 -14.70 -1.12
CA GLU A 70 7.47 -13.23 -1.15
C GLU A 70 6.48 -12.64 -0.13
N TRP A 71 5.34 -13.28 0.10
CA TRP A 71 4.37 -12.83 1.10
C TRP A 71 4.89 -13.07 2.50
N GLU A 72 5.49 -14.21 2.79
CA GLU A 72 6.11 -14.49 4.09
C GLU A 72 7.18 -13.44 4.42
N LEU A 73 8.05 -13.13 3.47
CA LEU A 73 9.06 -12.09 3.61
C LEU A 73 8.45 -10.72 3.95
N LEU A 74 7.34 -10.35 3.30
CA LEU A 74 6.63 -9.11 3.59
C LEU A 74 6.03 -9.10 5.00
N HIS A 75 5.40 -10.20 5.44
CA HIS A 75 4.72 -10.28 6.72
C HIS A 75 5.68 -10.32 7.91
N MET A 76 6.80 -11.03 7.79
CA MET A 76 7.83 -11.11 8.83
C MET A 76 8.41 -9.72 9.17
N ASN A 77 8.45 -8.81 8.19
CA ASN A 77 9.07 -7.50 8.32
C ASN A 77 8.06 -6.36 8.49
N GLN A 78 6.81 -6.67 8.85
CA GLN A 78 5.83 -5.64 9.22
C GLN A 78 6.24 -4.94 10.53
N PRO A 79 6.06 -3.62 10.66
CA PRO A 79 6.31 -2.94 11.92
C PRO A 79 5.34 -3.40 13.02
N LYS A 80 5.87 -3.92 14.12
CA LYS A 80 5.11 -4.31 15.30
C LYS A 80 5.45 -3.42 16.48
N CYS A 81 4.45 -3.16 17.31
CA CYS A 81 4.64 -2.47 18.58
C CYS A 81 5.49 -3.33 19.53
N ILE A 82 6.52 -2.73 20.14
CA ILE A 82 7.39 -3.40 21.11
C ILE A 82 6.81 -3.19 22.51
N ALA A 83 6.27 -4.25 23.10
CA ALA A 83 5.58 -4.22 24.40
C ALA A 83 6.47 -3.67 25.52
N ASP A 84 7.74 -4.10 25.59
CA ASP A 84 8.68 -3.63 26.61
C ASP A 84 8.91 -2.12 26.52
N GLN A 85 9.02 -1.58 25.31
CA GLN A 85 9.19 -0.14 25.09
C GLN A 85 7.90 0.62 25.43
N ALA A 86 6.73 0.07 25.12
CA ALA A 86 5.46 0.67 25.51
C ALA A 86 5.35 0.81 27.04
N MET A 87 5.76 -0.21 27.81
CA MET A 87 5.74 -0.13 29.28
C MET A 87 6.62 1.00 29.84
N THR A 88 7.73 1.35 29.16
CA THR A 88 8.59 2.46 29.61
C THR A 88 7.91 3.83 29.54
N LEU A 89 6.81 3.96 28.79
CA LEU A 89 6.08 5.21 28.66
C LEU A 89 5.32 5.59 29.94
N VAL A 90 5.02 4.62 30.81
CA VAL A 90 4.26 4.86 32.05
C VAL A 90 4.99 5.85 32.94
N GLY A 91 4.26 6.86 33.43
CA GLY A 91 4.77 7.94 34.24
C GLY A 91 5.36 9.13 33.46
N GLN A 92 5.62 8.98 32.16
CA GLN A 92 6.03 10.10 31.29
C GLN A 92 4.83 11.00 31.00
N SER A 93 5.09 12.27 30.70
CA SER A 93 4.08 13.25 30.30
C SER A 93 4.52 14.02 29.06
N ASN A 94 3.56 14.69 28.41
CA ASN A 94 3.81 15.59 27.27
C ASN A 94 4.50 14.91 26.07
N LEU A 95 4.34 13.60 25.89
CA LEU A 95 4.81 12.91 24.70
C LEU A 95 3.89 13.16 23.51
N THR A 96 4.46 13.47 22.36
CA THR A 96 3.73 13.54 21.10
C THR A 96 3.47 12.14 20.55
N GLU A 97 2.45 12.01 19.68
CA GLU A 97 2.19 10.77 18.96
C GLU A 97 3.43 10.26 18.21
N ALA A 98 4.18 11.16 17.56
CA ALA A 98 5.40 10.81 16.85
C ALA A 98 6.48 10.23 17.79
N GLN A 99 6.66 10.81 18.98
CA GLN A 99 7.59 10.29 19.99
C GLN A 99 7.15 8.92 20.51
N ILE A 100 5.85 8.71 20.71
CA ILE A 100 5.30 7.42 21.14
C ILE A 100 5.54 6.37 20.06
N LYS A 101 5.24 6.65 18.79
CA LYS A 101 5.53 5.75 17.66
C LYS A 101 7.00 5.40 17.58
N GLN A 102 7.88 6.40 17.67
CA GLN A 102 9.32 6.19 17.61
C GLN A 102 9.83 5.30 18.75
N LYS A 103 9.38 5.54 19.98
CA LYS A 103 9.81 4.75 21.16
C LYS A 103 9.30 3.32 21.09
N THR A 104 8.08 3.11 20.60
CA THR A 104 7.40 1.80 20.65
C THR A 104 7.47 1.01 19.36
N GLN A 105 7.98 1.59 18.26
CA GLN A 105 7.92 1.05 16.90
C GLN A 105 6.48 0.84 16.37
N ALA A 106 5.46 1.30 17.11
CA ALA A 106 4.07 1.25 16.66
C ALA A 106 3.83 2.16 15.44
N GLN A 107 2.91 1.77 14.57
CA GLN A 107 2.41 2.60 13.47
C GLN A 107 1.22 3.47 13.90
N ILE A 108 0.49 3.00 14.92
CA ILE A 108 -0.77 3.62 15.37
C ILE A 108 -0.68 3.87 16.86
N VAL A 109 -1.08 5.06 17.28
CA VAL A 109 -1.23 5.40 18.70
C VAL A 109 -2.70 5.65 18.97
N ARG A 110 -3.26 4.92 19.94
CA ARG A 110 -4.60 5.16 20.46
C ARG A 110 -4.49 5.78 21.85
N MET A 111 -4.71 7.09 21.94
CA MET A 111 -4.79 7.77 23.23
C MET A 111 -6.17 7.59 23.83
N VAL A 112 -6.25 7.24 25.11
CA VAL A 112 -7.51 7.03 25.84
C VAL A 112 -7.45 7.69 27.22
N GLU A 113 -8.59 8.08 27.76
CA GLU A 113 -8.74 8.51 29.15
C GLU A 113 -9.11 7.33 30.07
N PRO A 114 -8.86 7.44 31.39
CA PRO A 114 -9.30 6.42 32.34
C PRO A 114 -10.82 6.21 32.28
N GLY A 115 -11.24 4.97 32.03
CA GLY A 115 -12.67 4.61 31.93
C GLY A 115 -13.32 4.92 30.58
N GLN A 116 -12.57 5.45 29.60
CA GLN A 116 -13.09 5.65 28.25
C GLN A 116 -13.43 4.30 27.60
N ALA A 117 -14.67 4.16 27.15
CA ALA A 117 -15.12 2.97 26.43
C ALA A 117 -14.39 2.87 25.07
N VAL A 118 -13.81 1.71 24.80
CA VAL A 118 -13.12 1.40 23.54
C VAL A 118 -13.48 0.00 23.06
N THR A 119 -13.35 -0.23 21.75
CA THR A 119 -13.45 -1.55 21.15
C THR A 119 -12.22 -2.40 21.48
N MET A 120 -12.44 -3.71 21.61
CA MET A 120 -11.40 -4.72 21.90
C MET A 120 -10.90 -5.40 20.62
N ASP A 121 -10.69 -4.64 19.55
CA ASP A 121 -10.03 -5.11 18.33
C ASP A 121 -8.52 -5.21 18.58
N TYR A 122 -7.87 -6.30 18.16
CA TYR A 122 -6.43 -6.48 18.34
C TYR A 122 -5.65 -6.02 17.09
N ARG A 123 -4.60 -5.21 17.28
CA ARG A 123 -3.71 -4.70 16.22
C ARG A 123 -2.25 -4.73 16.66
N GLU A 124 -1.44 -5.56 16.02
CA GLU A 124 -0.02 -5.76 16.38
C GLU A 124 0.83 -4.48 16.22
N GLU A 125 0.42 -3.60 15.32
CA GLU A 125 1.08 -2.34 14.98
C GLU A 125 0.61 -1.15 15.84
N ARG A 126 -0.31 -1.39 16.79
CA ARG A 126 -0.90 -0.33 17.63
C ARG A 126 -0.33 -0.35 19.05
N VAL A 127 -0.11 0.85 19.58
CA VAL A 127 0.02 1.08 21.02
C VAL A 127 -1.19 1.86 21.52
N THR A 128 -1.82 1.36 22.58
CA THR A 128 -2.86 2.08 23.32
C THR A 128 -2.22 2.72 24.55
N VAL A 129 -2.46 4.01 24.77
CA VAL A 129 -1.88 4.80 25.86
C VAL A 129 -2.99 5.47 26.65
N THR A 130 -3.10 5.16 27.93
CA THR A 130 -4.05 5.79 28.85
C THR A 130 -3.41 7.00 29.50
N VAL A 131 -3.97 8.20 29.26
CA VAL A 131 -3.43 9.48 29.73
C VAL A 131 -4.37 10.07 30.78
N ASP A 132 -3.82 10.44 31.94
CA ASP A 132 -4.55 11.19 32.95
C ASP A 132 -4.89 12.61 32.44
N PRO A 133 -6.17 13.00 32.38
CA PRO A 133 -6.55 14.30 31.83
C PRO A 133 -6.03 15.48 32.66
N ALA A 134 -5.83 15.31 33.97
CA ALA A 134 -5.37 16.37 34.87
C ALA A 134 -3.85 16.57 34.81
N SER A 135 -3.06 15.52 35.03
CA SER A 135 -1.59 15.60 35.08
C SER A 135 -0.90 15.42 33.73
N LYS A 136 -1.63 14.99 32.69
CA LYS A 136 -1.09 14.61 31.37
C LYS A 136 -0.05 13.49 31.43
N LYS A 137 -0.03 12.71 32.52
CA LYS A 137 0.84 11.55 32.67
C LYS A 137 0.21 10.31 32.04
N ILE A 138 1.06 9.49 31.43
CA ILE A 138 0.68 8.17 30.96
C ILE A 138 0.53 7.25 32.17
N LEU A 139 -0.67 6.73 32.38
CA LEU A 139 -0.98 5.79 33.45
C LEU A 139 -0.73 4.34 33.02
N GLN A 140 -1.01 4.05 31.75
CA GLN A 140 -0.86 2.71 31.17
C GLN A 140 -0.47 2.83 29.70
N ALA A 141 0.29 1.87 29.19
CA ALA A 141 0.60 1.74 27.78
C ALA A 141 0.75 0.25 27.43
N SER A 142 0.07 -0.20 26.39
CA SER A 142 0.10 -1.59 25.94
C SER A 142 0.02 -1.68 24.42
N CYS A 143 0.72 -2.66 23.85
CA CYS A 143 0.58 -3.01 22.45
C CYS A 143 -0.66 -3.88 22.23
N GLY A 144 -1.37 -3.65 21.13
CA GLY A 144 -2.60 -4.37 20.77
C GLY A 144 -3.75 -3.48 20.39
#